data_AF-I3SFW8-F1
#
_entry.id   AF-I3SFW8-F1
#
_cell.length_a   1.000
_cell.length_b   1.000
_cell.length_c   1.000
_cell.angle_alpha   90.00
_cell.angle_beta   90.00
_cell.angle_gamma   90.00
#
_symmetry.space_group_name_H-M   'P 1'
#
loop_
_entity.id
_entity.type
_entity.pdbx_description
1 polymer ?
#
loop_
_entity_poly.entity_id
_entity_poly.type
_entity_poly.pdbx_seq_one_letter_code
_entity_poly.pdbx_strand_id
1 'polypeptide(L)' 'MLYIFQDETTSTVAPARLYKALTIDGDTIIPKVIPGFRTVEIVEGNGGPGTIKKLTFEEGQHIYVTYALHIYNL' A
#
# COMPACT_ATOMS: atom_id res chain seq x y z
N MET A 1 -19.85 -15.37 -7.94
CA MET A 1 -20.47 -14.62 -6.84
C MET A 1 -19.49 -13.53 -6.42
N LEU A 2 -19.95 -12.29 -6.29
CA LEU A 2 -19.12 -11.16 -5.84
C LEU A 2 -19.19 -11.07 -4.31
N TYR A 3 -18.05 -10.86 -3.65
CA TYR A 3 -17.96 -10.64 -2.21
C TYR A 3 -17.31 -9.28 -1.97
N ILE A 4 -17.92 -8.46 -1.11
CA ILE A 4 -17.44 -7.12 -0.74
C ILE A 4 -17.31 -7.11 0.78
N PHE A 5 -16.18 -6.61 1.28
CA PHE A 5 -15.89 -6.46 2.70
C PHE A 5 -15.58 -4.99 2.99
N GLN A 6 -16.05 -4.48 4.13
CA GLN A 6 -15.75 -3.15 4.65
C GLN A 6 -15.22 -3.30 6.07
N ASP A 7 -14.15 -2.58 6.38
CA ASP A 7 -13.52 -2.54 7.69
C ASP A 7 -13.09 -1.10 7.99
N GLU A 8 -13.17 -0.71 9.26
CA GLU A 8 -12.84 0.65 9.72
C GLU A 8 -11.96 0.58 10.96
N THR A 9 -10.89 1.38 10.95
CA THR A 9 -9.98 1.53 12.07
C THR A 9 -9.67 2.99 12.31
N THR A 10 -9.37 3.35 13.56
CA THR A 10 -9.04 4.73 13.93
C THR A 10 -7.55 4.90 14.13
N SER A 11 -7.04 6.10 13.87
CA SER A 11 -5.64 6.46 14.12
C SER A 11 -5.58 7.78 14.86
N THR A 12 -4.65 7.89 15.81
CA THR A 12 -4.31 9.15 16.46
C THR A 12 -3.46 10.06 15.57
N VAL A 13 -2.97 9.55 14.44
CA VAL A 13 -2.19 10.31 13.46
C VAL A 13 -3.14 11.14 12.60
N ALA A 14 -2.83 12.43 12.44
CA ALA A 14 -3.60 13.34 11.60
C ALA A 14 -3.81 12.78 10.17
N PRO A 15 -5.01 12.89 9.58
CA PRO A 15 -5.36 12.23 8.32
C PRO A 15 -4.38 12.50 7.17
N ALA A 16 -3.97 13.76 6.97
CA ALA A 16 -3.04 14.11 5.88
C ALA A 16 -1.66 13.43 6.04
N ARG A 17 -1.17 13.30 7.28
CA ARG A 17 0.10 12.63 7.56
C ARG A 17 -0.02 11.12 7.36
N LEU A 18 -1.12 10.53 7.82
CA LEU A 18 -1.38 9.11 7.64
C LEU A 18 -1.53 8.76 6.14
N TYR A 19 -2.29 9.56 5.40
CA TYR A 19 -2.46 9.41 3.96
C TYR A 19 -1.11 9.44 3.24
N LYS A 20 -0.27 10.45 3.51
CA LYS A 20 1.07 10.54 2.90
C LYS A 20 1.90 9.30 3.20
N ALA A 21 1.90 8.80 4.43
CA ALA A 21 2.65 7.62 4.84
C ALA A 21 2.18 6.33 4.14
N LEU A 22 0.86 6.15 4.01
CA LEU A 22 0.27 4.93 3.43
C LEU A 22 0.29 4.91 1.90
N THR A 23 0.32 6.07 1.25
CA THR A 23 0.13 6.16 -0.21
C THR A 23 1.38 6.63 -0.94
N ILE A 24 1.92 7.78 -0.54
CA ILE A 24 3.02 8.44 -1.23
C ILE A 24 4.36 7.85 -0.77
N ASP A 25 4.55 7.71 0.54
CA ASP A 25 5.81 7.23 1.12
C ASP A 25 5.81 5.71 1.38
N GLY A 26 4.70 5.03 1.09
CA GLY A 26 4.44 3.64 1.49
C GLY A 26 5.52 2.68 1.03
N ASP A 27 6.04 2.86 -0.19
CA ASP A 27 7.05 1.97 -0.77
C ASP A 27 8.37 1.98 0.02
N THR A 28 8.67 3.09 0.70
CA THR A 28 9.85 3.23 1.56
C THR A 28 9.57 2.83 3.00
N ILE A 29 8.35 3.07 3.48
CA ILE A 29 7.96 2.84 4.89
C ILE A 29 7.65 1.37 5.14
N ILE A 30 6.86 0.72 4.27
CA ILE A 30 6.33 -0.64 4.47
C ILE A 30 7.45 -1.64 4.81
N PRO A 31 8.55 -1.76 4.04
CA PRO A 31 9.61 -2.72 4.34
C PRO A 31 10.35 -2.47 5.66
N LYS A 32 10.24 -1.26 6.22
CA LYS A 32 10.94 -0.89 7.46
C LYS A 32 10.10 -1.12 8.70
N VAL A 33 8.77 -1.11 8.55
CA VAL A 33 7.84 -1.09 9.70
C VAL A 33 6.92 -2.30 9.75
N ILE A 34 6.70 -3.01 8.64
CA ILE A 34 5.88 -4.21 8.60
C ILE A 34 6.81 -5.43 8.53
N PRO A 35 6.90 -6.24 9.60
CA PRO A 35 7.69 -7.46 9.59
C PRO A 35 7.31 -8.39 8.43
N GLY A 36 8.29 -9.07 7.84
CA GLY A 36 8.06 -10.00 6.74
C GLY A 36 8.07 -9.37 5.35
N PHE A 37 7.96 -8.03 5.23
CA PHE A 37 8.13 -7.33 3.94
C PHE A 37 9.57 -6.85 3.75
N ARG A 38 10.16 -7.18 2.61
CA ARG A 38 11.56 -6.87 2.28
C ARG A 38 11.71 -5.74 1.28
N THR A 39 10.93 -5.74 0.20
CA THR A 39 10.93 -4.67 -0.80
C THR A 39 9.53 -4.36 -1.29
N VAL A 40 9.33 -3.11 -1.70
CA VAL A 40 8.20 -2.67 -2.53
C VAL A 40 8.78 -1.92 -3.71
N GLU A 41 8.48 -2.39 -4.91
CA GLU A 41 9.07 -1.88 -6.15
C GLU A 41 7.96 -1.57 -7.15
N ILE A 42 7.96 -0.36 -7.72
CA ILE A 42 7.10 -0.05 -8.87
C ILE A 42 7.71 -0.74 -10.09
N VAL A 43 6.95 -1.66 -10.69
CA VAL A 43 7.36 -2.35 -11.92
C VAL A 43 6.72 -1.73 -13.16
N GLU A 44 5.57 -1.08 -13.00
CA GLU A 44 4.90 -0.31 -14.05
C GLU A 44 4.11 0.86 -13.43
N GLY A 45 4.08 2.01 -14.11
CA GLY A 45 3.33 3.19 -13.68
C GLY A 45 4.16 4.22 -12.92
N ASN A 46 3.48 5.17 -12.26
CA ASN A 46 4.09 6.38 -11.69
C ASN A 46 3.70 6.63 -10.22
N GLY A 47 3.04 5.67 -9.57
CA GLY A 47 2.51 5.82 -8.22
C GLY A 47 1.02 6.19 -8.14
N GLY A 48 0.37 6.54 -9.26
CA GLY A 48 -1.07 6.77 -9.36
C GLY A 48 -1.90 5.50 -9.59
N PRO A 49 -3.23 5.62 -9.76
CA PRO A 49 -4.10 4.50 -10.09
C PRO A 49 -3.61 3.72 -11.31
N GLY A 50 -3.63 2.39 -11.23
CA GLY A 50 -3.12 1.49 -12.27
C GLY A 50 -1.63 1.14 -12.15
N THR A 51 -0.89 1.78 -11.24
CA THR A 51 0.52 1.41 -10.96
C THR A 51 0.61 -0.05 -10.49
N ILE A 52 1.53 -0.83 -11.04
CA ILE A 52 1.80 -2.20 -10.60
C ILE A 52 3.01 -2.18 -9.68
N LYS A 53 2.82 -2.72 -8.47
CA LYS A 53 3.90 -2.86 -7.48
C LYS A 53 4.20 -4.33 -7.23
N LYS A 54 5.48 -4.67 -7.20
CA LYS A 54 6.01 -5.96 -6.75
C LYS A 54 6.38 -5.83 -5.28
N LEU A 55 5.80 -6.67 -4.43
CA LEU A 55 6.16 -6.77 -3.03
C LEU A 55 6.94 -8.07 -2.83
N THR A 56 8.09 -7.99 -2.18
CA THR A 56 8.94 -9.14 -1.85
C THR A 56 8.88 -9.39 -0.36
N PHE A 57 8.64 -10.64 0.03
CA PHE A 57 8.66 -11.07 1.42
C PHE A 57 10.03 -11.61 1.83
N GLU A 58 10.29 -11.74 3.14
CA GLU A 58 11.55 -12.25 3.67
C GLU A 58 11.92 -13.65 3.13
N GLU A 59 10.93 -14.51 2.90
CA GLU A 59 11.10 -15.84 2.30
C GLU A 59 11.31 -15.83 0.78
N GLY A 60 11.44 -14.65 0.16
CA GLY A 60 11.64 -14.49 -1.29
C GLY A 60 10.37 -14.68 -2.12
N GLN A 61 9.23 -14.93 -1.49
CA GLN A 61 7.93 -14.92 -2.17
C GLN A 61 7.61 -13.52 -2.70
N HIS A 62 6.90 -13.46 -3.83
CA HIS A 62 6.52 -12.21 -4.46
C HIS A 62 5.03 -12.16 -4.77
N ILE A 63 4.42 -11.01 -4.51
CA ILE A 63 3.07 -10.70 -4.99
C ILE A 63 3.11 -9.44 -5.84
N TYR A 64 2.25 -9.40 -6.85
CA TYR A 64 2.03 -8.22 -7.67
C TYR A 64 0.66 -7.66 -7.33
N VAL A 65 0.62 -6.39 -6.97
CA VAL A 65 -0.62 -5.69 -6.65
C VAL A 65 -0.78 -4.50 -7.60
N THR A 66 -2.00 -4.33 -8.10
CA THR A 66 -2.38 -3.14 -8.85
C THR A 66 -2.87 -2.09 -7.87
N TYR A 67 -2.26 -0.92 -7.91
CA TYR A 67 -2.59 0.18 -7.03
C TYR A 67 -3.89 0.85 -7.47
N ALA A 68 -4.90 0.78 -6.60
CA ALA A 68 -6.18 1.46 -6.77
C ALA A 68 -6.43 2.32 -5.53
N LEU A 69 -6.27 3.64 -5.66
CA LEU A 69 -6.70 4.59 -4.64
C LEU A 69 -8.11 5.04 -4.98
N HIS A 70 -9.09 4.61 -4.18
CA HIS A 70 -10.37 5.30 -4.09
C HIS A 70 -10.22 6.36 -2.99
N ILE A 71 -10.19 7.64 -3.38
CA ILE A 71 -10.24 8.74 -2.43
C ILE A 71 -11.68 8.75 -1.88
N TYR A 72 -11.90 8.15 -0.72
CA TYR A 72 -13.05 8.56 0.08
C TYR A 72 -12.73 9.98 0.57
N ASN A 73 -13.55 10.95 0.16
CA ASN A 73 -13.43 12.34 0.61
C ASN A 73 -13.24 12.36 2.13
N LEU A 74 -12.08 12.86 2.57
CA LEU A 74 -11.88 13.30 3.95
C LEU A 74 -12.75 14.53 4.23
#